data_AF-A0A651GJ05-F1
#
_entry.id   AF-A0A651GJ05-F1
#
_cell.length_a   1.000
_cell.length_b   1.000
_cell.length_c   1.000
_cell.angle_alpha   90.00
_cell.angle_beta   90.00
_cell.angle_gamma   90.00
#
_symmetry.space_group_name_H-M   'P 1'
#
loop_
_entity.id
_entity.type
_entity.pdbx_description
1 polymer ?
#
loop_
_entity_poly.entity_id
_entity_poly.type
_entity_poly.pdbx_seq_one_letter_code
_entity_poly.pdbx_strand_id
1 'polypeptide(L)'
;MAPAGRGAAIDPRDVLEVLARTTSDGPARHADDRRGVTVAAEEADDGGLVHLERLPARRARTTPWPDDLPDALVERLRADGVEQLWSHQAETLALARKGRHLVLATGTAS
;
A
#
# COMPACT_ATOMS: atom_id res chain seq x y z
N MET A 1 10.13 35.77 15.57
CA MET A 1 8.83 35.45 14.94
C MET A 1 9.09 35.16 13.47
N ALA A 2 9.25 33.89 13.11
CA ALA A 2 9.54 33.45 11.74
C ALA A 2 8.23 33.02 11.05
N PRO A 3 7.99 33.39 9.77
CA PRO A 3 6.79 32.95 9.08
C PRO A 3 6.90 31.47 8.68
N ALA A 4 5.81 30.75 8.95
CA ALA A 4 5.63 29.35 8.60
C ALA A 4 5.75 29.14 7.07
N GLY A 5 6.57 28.16 6.68
CA GLY A 5 6.66 27.67 5.32
C GLY A 5 5.30 27.15 4.86
N ARG A 6 4.75 27.81 3.84
CA ARG A 6 3.52 27.40 3.15
C ARG A 6 3.83 26.09 2.45
N GLY A 7 3.35 24.96 2.97
CA GLY A 7 3.46 23.68 2.29
C GLY A 7 2.88 23.81 0.89
N ALA A 8 3.69 23.54 -0.14
CA ALA A 8 3.26 23.60 -1.53
C ALA A 8 1.99 22.75 -1.67
N ALA A 9 0.92 23.37 -2.19
CA ALA A 9 -0.29 22.65 -2.52
C ALA A 9 0.06 21.62 -3.59
N ILE A 10 -0.12 20.33 -3.28
CA ILE A 10 0.02 19.26 -4.27
C ILE A 10 -1.10 19.48 -5.29
N ASP A 11 -0.74 19.64 -6.57
CA ASP A 11 -1.74 19.79 -7.63
C ASP A 11 -2.54 18.48 -7.72
N PRO A 12 -3.88 18.50 -7.69
CA PRO A 12 -4.70 17.31 -7.88
C PRO A 12 -4.40 16.55 -9.18
N ARG A 13 -3.82 17.21 -10.20
CA ARG A 13 -3.32 16.55 -11.41
C ARG A 13 -2.05 15.74 -11.17
N ASP A 14 -1.15 16.19 -10.30
CA ASP A 14 0.05 15.44 -9.90
C ASP A 14 -0.35 14.17 -9.12
N VAL A 15 -1.43 14.24 -8.33
CA VAL A 15 -2.01 13.07 -7.64
C VAL A 15 -2.57 12.05 -8.64
N LEU A 16 -3.26 12.51 -9.69
CA LEU A 16 -3.79 11.63 -10.73
C LEU A 16 -2.66 10.97 -11.54
N GLU A 17 -1.55 11.66 -11.79
CA GLU A 17 -0.37 11.08 -12.46
C GLU A 17 0.31 10.00 -11.58
N VAL A 18 0.29 10.18 -10.26
CA VAL A 18 0.77 9.16 -9.30
C VAL A 18 -0.22 7.99 -9.23
N LEU A 19 -1.53 8.23 -9.23
CA LEU A 19 -2.53 7.17 -9.19
C LEU A 19 -2.58 6.34 -10.50
N ALA A 20 -2.31 6.96 -11.65
CA ALA A 20 -2.16 6.27 -12.93
C ALA A 20 -0.95 5.30 -12.95
N ARG A 21 0.03 5.50 -12.07
CA ARG A 21 1.16 4.57 -11.85
C ARG A 21 0.86 3.47 -10.82
N THR A 22 -0.29 3.54 -10.13
CA THR A 22 -0.71 2.56 -9.10
C THR A 22 -1.80 1.61 -9.56
N THR A 23 -2.36 1.82 -10.75
CA THR A 23 -3.10 0.76 -11.44
C THR A 23 -2.09 -0.26 -11.95
N SER A 24 -2.40 -1.55 -11.79
CA SER A 24 -1.62 -2.69 -12.29
C SER A 24 -1.51 -2.75 -13.84
N ASP A 25 -1.64 -1.62 -14.53
CA ASP A 25 -1.61 -1.58 -15.97
C ASP A 25 -0.24 -1.16 -16.46
N GLY A 26 0.45 -2.11 -17.08
CA GLY A 26 1.68 -1.86 -17.82
C GLY A 26 2.11 -3.09 -18.60
N PRO A 27 2.50 -2.89 -19.86
CA PRO A 27 3.84 -3.29 -20.24
C PRO A 27 4.63 -2.01 -20.49
N ALA A 28 5.11 -1.39 -19.40
CA ALA A 28 6.21 -0.45 -19.50
C ALA A 28 7.49 -1.27 -19.65
N ARG A 29 8.10 -1.22 -20.84
CA ARG A 29 9.43 -1.78 -21.09
C ARG A 29 10.42 -1.09 -20.15
N HIS A 30 10.82 -1.78 -19.08
CA HIS A 30 11.98 -1.41 -18.27
C HIS A 30 12.94 -2.58 -18.28
N ALA A 31 14.06 -2.38 -18.99
CA ALA A 31 15.22 -3.25 -18.88
C ALA A 31 15.83 -3.01 -17.49
N ASP A 32 15.55 -3.90 -16.54
CA ASP A 32 16.30 -3.98 -15.28
C ASP A 32 16.97 -5.35 -15.20
N ASP A 33 18.29 -5.33 -15.36
CA ASP A 33 19.21 -6.46 -15.21
C ASP A 33 19.38 -6.75 -13.72
N ARG A 34 18.55 -7.62 -13.14
CA ARG A 34 18.79 -8.20 -11.80
C ARG A 34 18.39 -9.67 -11.74
N ARG A 35 19.40 -10.51 -11.48
CA ARG A 35 19.37 -11.98 -11.51
C ARG A 35 18.71 -12.63 -10.28
N GLY A 36 17.97 -13.72 -10.52
CA GLY A 36 17.66 -14.84 -9.60
C GLY A 36 16.15 -15.06 -9.42
N VAL A 37 15.51 -16.20 -9.71
CA VAL A 37 15.86 -17.63 -9.54
C VAL A 37 15.28 -18.49 -10.68
N THR A 38 16.02 -19.54 -11.04
CA THR A 38 15.70 -20.60 -12.02
C THR A 38 14.55 -21.49 -11.55
N VAL A 39 13.48 -21.58 -12.34
CA VAL A 39 12.55 -22.71 -12.27
C VAL A 39 13.19 -23.84 -13.08
N ALA A 40 13.39 -25.02 -12.48
CA ALA A 40 13.71 -26.21 -13.26
C ALA A 40 12.51 -26.50 -14.16
N ALA A 41 12.60 -26.09 -15.42
CA ALA A 41 11.58 -26.34 -16.42
C ALA A 41 11.61 -27.83 -16.76
N GLU A 42 10.69 -28.61 -16.20
CA GLU A 42 10.08 -29.62 -17.06
C GLU A 42 9.27 -28.85 -18.10
N GLU A 43 9.51 -29.15 -19.38
CA GLU A 43 9.07 -28.37 -20.52
C GLU A 43 7.54 -28.21 -20.56
N ALA A 44 7.07 -27.13 -19.95
CA ALA A 44 5.79 -26.54 -20.26
C ALA A 44 5.97 -25.67 -21.50
N ASP A 45 5.18 -25.93 -22.52
CA ASP A 45 4.96 -24.97 -23.60
C ASP A 45 4.23 -23.77 -22.98
N ASP A 46 5.00 -22.77 -22.50
CA ASP A 46 4.50 -21.60 -21.76
C ASP A 46 3.66 -20.64 -22.64
N GLY A 47 3.26 -21.07 -23.84
CA GLY A 47 2.20 -20.45 -24.65
C GLY A 47 2.47 -18.99 -25.08
N GLY A 48 3.72 -18.53 -25.01
CA GLY A 48 4.09 -17.13 -25.29
C GLY A 48 4.24 -16.23 -24.07
N LEU A 49 4.48 -16.76 -22.86
CA LEU A 49 4.88 -15.98 -21.70
C LEU A 49 6.19 -15.21 -21.96
N VAL A 50 6.12 -13.87 -21.98
CA VAL A 50 7.29 -13.00 -22.24
C VAL A 50 7.92 -12.40 -20.98
N HIS A 51 7.21 -12.42 -19.85
CA HIS A 51 7.69 -11.87 -18.59
C HIS A 51 7.04 -12.55 -17.39
N LEU A 52 7.86 -12.92 -16.42
CA LEU A 52 7.46 -13.45 -15.12
C LEU A 52 8.28 -12.73 -14.05
N GLU A 53 7.60 -12.02 -13.15
CA GLU A 53 8.20 -11.43 -11.96
C GLU A 53 7.57 -12.03 -10.71
N ARG A 54 8.41 -12.43 -9.74
CA ARG A 54 7.97 -12.90 -8.42
C ARG A 54 8.38 -11.88 -7.38
N LEU A 55 7.40 -11.18 -6.82
CA LEU A 55 7.64 -10.23 -5.74
C LEU A 55 7.87 -10.99 -4.42
N PRO A 56 8.84 -10.56 -3.59
CA PRO A 56 9.09 -11.19 -2.31
C PRO A 56 7.92 -10.95 -1.34
N ALA A 57 7.66 -11.92 -0.46
CA ALA A 57 6.71 -11.76 0.62
C ALA A 57 7.14 -10.63 1.57
N ARG A 58 6.18 -9.80 1.99
CA ARG A 58 6.42 -8.69 2.92
C ARG A 58 5.84 -9.06 4.30
N ARG A 59 6.64 -8.87 5.35
CA ARG A 59 6.19 -9.11 6.72
C ARG A 59 5.13 -8.08 7.13
N ALA A 60 4.11 -8.55 7.83
CA ALA A 60 3.08 -7.69 8.37
C ALA A 60 3.65 -6.67 9.38
N ARG A 61 3.16 -5.42 9.30
CA ARG A 61 3.42 -4.36 10.28
C ARG A 61 2.09 -3.97 10.92
N THR A 62 1.89 -4.37 12.17
CA THR A 62 0.68 -4.10 12.93
C THR A 62 0.96 -3.22 14.14
N THR A 63 -0.11 -2.63 14.68
CA THR A 63 -0.11 -1.86 15.92
C THR A 63 -1.31 -2.30 16.77
N PRO A 64 -1.22 -2.17 18.11
CA PRO A 64 -2.38 -2.41 18.95
C PRO A 64 -3.53 -1.45 18.60
N TRP A 65 -4.73 -1.81 19.08
CA TRP A 65 -5.88 -0.91 19.01
C TRP A 65 -5.59 0.38 19.79
N PRO A 66 -5.91 1.55 19.23
CA PRO A 66 -5.93 2.80 19.98
C PRO A 66 -6.95 2.74 21.14
N ASP A 67 -6.54 3.20 22.32
CA ASP A 67 -7.38 3.18 23.55
C ASP A 67 -8.61 4.11 23.49
N ASP A 68 -8.66 4.98 22.48
CA ASP A 68 -9.72 5.97 22.29
C ASP A 68 -10.74 5.55 21.20
N LEU A 69 -10.66 4.32 20.70
CA LEU A 69 -11.71 3.76 19.86
C LEU A 69 -12.86 3.23 20.73
N PRO A 70 -14.13 3.41 20.31
CA PRO A 70 -15.26 2.84 21.04
C PRO A 70 -15.14 1.31 21.14
N ASP A 71 -15.29 0.76 22.34
CA ASP A 71 -15.16 -0.67 22.61
C ASP A 71 -16.06 -1.52 21.70
N ALA A 72 -17.31 -1.09 21.49
CA ALA A 72 -18.25 -1.80 20.63
C ALA A 72 -17.75 -1.99 19.18
N LEU A 73 -16.97 -1.04 18.66
CA LEU A 73 -16.35 -1.16 17.34
C LEU A 73 -15.22 -2.18 17.35
N VAL A 74 -14.34 -2.08 18.36
CA VAL A 74 -13.19 -2.98 18.50
C VAL A 74 -13.65 -4.43 18.67
N GLU A 75 -14.63 -4.67 19.54
CA GLU A 75 -15.17 -6.01 19.79
C GLU A 75 -15.84 -6.60 18.55
N ARG A 76 -16.55 -5.78 17.77
CA ARG A 76 -17.12 -6.25 16.50
C ARG A 76 -16.04 -6.64 15.50
N LEU A 77 -15.00 -5.82 15.35
CA LEU A 77 -13.91 -6.10 14.42
C LEU A 77 -13.10 -7.33 14.84
N ARG A 78 -12.89 -7.54 16.14
CA ARG A 78 -12.30 -8.77 16.69
C ARG A 78 -13.15 -9.99 16.39
N ALA A 79 -14.47 -9.91 16.56
CA ALA A 79 -15.38 -10.98 16.19
C ALA A 79 -15.32 -11.33 14.69
N ASP A 80 -14.99 -10.35 13.84
CA ASP A 80 -14.76 -10.52 12.40
C ASP A 80 -13.29 -10.93 12.07
N GLY A 81 -12.46 -11.24 13.08
CA GLY A 81 -11.09 -11.76 12.94
C GLY A 81 -9.99 -10.70 12.88
N VAL A 82 -10.31 -9.42 13.11
CA VAL A 82 -9.33 -8.33 13.12
C VAL A 82 -8.81 -8.15 14.55
N GLU A 83 -7.60 -8.64 14.81
CA GLU A 83 -7.02 -8.60 16.16
C GLU A 83 -6.20 -7.33 16.44
N GLN A 84 -5.66 -6.71 15.39
CA GLN A 84 -4.78 -5.54 15.46
C GLN A 84 -4.98 -4.68 14.21
N LEU A 85 -4.58 -3.41 14.28
CA LEU A 85 -4.57 -2.54 13.11
C LEU A 85 -3.30 -2.74 12.30
N TRP A 86 -3.41 -2.60 10.97
CA TRP A 86 -2.23 -2.40 10.15
C TRP A 86 -1.63 -1.01 10.42
N SER A 87 -0.30 -0.89 10.34
CA SER A 87 0.38 0.36 10.69
C SER A 87 -0.11 1.56 9.86
N HIS A 88 -0.45 1.35 8.58
CA HIS A 88 -0.97 2.42 7.72
C HIS A 88 -2.41 2.81 8.10
N GLN A 89 -3.21 1.90 8.67
CA GLN A 89 -4.55 2.23 9.17
C GLN A 89 -4.44 3.12 10.42
N ALA A 90 -3.56 2.77 11.36
CA ALA A 90 -3.32 3.56 12.56
C ALA A 90 -2.78 4.96 12.24
N GLU A 91 -1.82 5.06 11.32
CA GLU A 91 -1.29 6.35 10.84
C GLU A 91 -2.38 7.19 10.16
N THR A 92 -3.18 6.57 9.30
CA THR A 92 -4.31 7.23 8.62
C THR A 92 -5.31 7.78 9.63
N LEU A 93 -5.70 6.99 10.62
CA LEU A 93 -6.62 7.40 11.67
C LEU A 93 -6.06 8.58 12.48
N ALA A 94 -4.78 8.54 12.85
CA ALA A 94 -4.12 9.61 13.59
C ALA A 94 -4.07 10.93 12.79
N LEU A 95 -3.85 10.87 11.48
CA LEU A 95 -3.88 12.04 10.60
C LEU A 95 -5.30 12.59 10.40
N ALA A 96 -6.26 11.70 10.14
CA ALA A 96 -7.66 12.07 9.96
C ALA A 96 -8.23 12.76 11.22
N ARG A 97 -7.93 12.23 12.42
CA ARG A 97 -8.34 12.83 13.70
C ARG A 97 -7.77 14.24 13.92
N LYS A 98 -6.60 14.54 13.35
CA LYS A 98 -6.01 15.89 13.37
C LYS A 98 -6.63 16.84 12.35
N GLY A 99 -7.73 16.44 11.70
CA GLY A 99 -8.41 17.24 10.66
C GLY A 99 -7.60 17.37 9.37
N ARG A 100 -6.68 16.43 9.10
CA ARG A 100 -5.83 16.49 7.90
C ARG A 100 -6.53 15.79 6.73
N HIS A 101 -6.62 16.51 5.60
CA HIS A 101 -6.90 15.87 4.31
C HIS A 101 -5.71 15.00 3.91
N LEU A 102 -5.97 13.79 3.44
CA LEU A 102 -4.95 12.81 3.08
C LEU A 102 -5.39 11.99 1.87
N VAL A 103 -4.39 11.46 1.16
CA VAL A 103 -4.55 10.43 0.13
C VAL A 103 -3.85 9.18 0.66
N LEU A 104 -4.54 8.05 0.65
CA LEU A 104 -4.00 6.76 1.08
C LEU A 104 -3.86 5.84 -0.13
N ALA A 105 -2.62 5.51 -0.50
CA ALA A 105 -2.31 4.55 -1.57
C ALA A 105 -1.84 3.23 -0.93
N THR A 106 -2.77 2.28 -0.81
CA THR A 106 -2.49 0.93 -0.29
C THR A 106 -2.86 -0.09 -1.36
N GLY A 107 -2.21 -1.26 -1.33
CA GLY A 107 -2.59 -2.36 -2.21
C GLY A 107 -3.97 -2.89 -1.86
N THR A 108 -4.65 -3.54 -2.79
CA THR A 108 -5.89 -4.25 -2.52
C THR A 108 -5.67 -5.32 -1.44
N ALA A 109 -6.63 -5.47 -0.53
CA ALA A 109 -6.54 -6.34 0.65
C ALA A 109 -5.41 -6.00 1.63
N SER A 110 -4.97 -4.74 1.65
CA SER A 110 -4.07 -4.19 2.67
C SER A 110 -4.80 -3.71 3.91
#